data_AF-A0A0B1SGC8-F1
#
_entry.id   AF-A0A0B1SGC8-F1
#
_cell.length_a   1.000
_cell.length_b   1.000
_cell.length_c   1.000
_cell.angle_alpha   90.00
_cell.angle_beta   90.00
_cell.angle_gamma   90.00
#
_symmetry.space_group_name_H-M   'P 1'
#
loop_
_entity.id
_entity.type
_entity.pdbx_description
1 polymer ?
#
loop_
_entity_poly.entity_id
_entity_poly.type
_entity_poly.pdbx_seq_one_letter_code
_entity_poly.pdbx_strand_id
1 'polypeptide(L)'
;MEFTEPVNRLYYLALPPTVFEPVTSELKEHCMDNGDSWTRVIIEKPFGHDLESSAKLSNHISKLFKEDQIYRIDHYLGKEMVQNLMVLRFGNRFLGPSWNRDNIASVTISFKENFGTKGRAGYFDTAGIIRDVMQNHLMQMLTLVAMEKPASLNAEDIRDEKVKVLKAIKPVHLDDVVLGQYVANPDLD
;
A
#
# COMPACT_ATOMS: atom_id res chain seq x y z
N MET A 1 14.50 -37.12 -4.18
CA MET A 1 15.47 -36.04 -4.43
C MET A 1 15.56 -35.24 -3.15
N GLU A 2 16.54 -35.54 -2.30
CA GLU A 2 16.87 -34.65 -1.18
C GLU A 2 17.61 -33.46 -1.78
N PHE A 3 17.00 -32.27 -1.70
CA PHE A 3 17.70 -31.03 -2.01
C PHE A 3 18.66 -30.76 -0.85
N THR A 4 19.96 -30.92 -1.10
CA THR A 4 21.03 -30.76 -0.11
C THR A 4 21.49 -29.31 0.04
N GLU A 5 20.96 -28.39 -0.76
CA GLU A 5 21.32 -26.97 -0.71
C GLU A 5 20.21 -26.14 -0.04
N PRO A 6 20.57 -25.09 0.72
CA PRO A 6 19.60 -24.17 1.30
C PRO A 6 18.71 -23.52 0.23
N VAL A 7 17.39 -23.52 0.44
CA VAL A 7 16.41 -22.97 -0.51
C VAL A 7 15.66 -21.80 0.12
N ASN A 8 15.74 -20.65 -0.55
CA ASN A 8 14.96 -19.48 -0.20
C ASN A 8 13.47 -19.69 -0.50
N ARG A 9 12.60 -19.26 0.43
CA ARG A 9 11.14 -19.49 0.33
C ARG A 9 10.38 -18.17 0.25
N LEU A 10 9.55 -18.04 -0.79
CA LEU A 10 8.65 -16.91 -0.98
C LEU A 10 7.21 -17.40 -1.01
N TYR A 11 6.42 -17.00 -0.02
CA TYR A 11 5.00 -17.37 0.08
C TYR A 11 4.14 -16.19 -0.39
N TYR A 12 3.43 -16.37 -1.50
CA TYR A 12 2.46 -15.37 -2.00
C TYR A 12 1.06 -15.73 -1.54
N LEU A 13 0.48 -14.93 -0.63
CA LEU A 13 -0.85 -15.16 -0.09
C LEU A 13 -1.92 -14.55 -1.01
N ALA A 14 -2.15 -15.18 -2.16
CA ALA A 14 -3.24 -14.86 -3.07
C ALA A 14 -4.57 -15.46 -2.56
N LEU A 15 -4.93 -15.10 -1.33
CA LEU A 15 -6.01 -15.70 -0.54
C LEU A 15 -6.97 -14.62 -0.03
N PRO A 16 -8.22 -14.98 0.31
CA PRO A 16 -9.13 -14.04 0.96
C PRO A 16 -8.61 -13.65 2.36
N PRO A 17 -8.86 -12.42 2.84
CA PRO A 17 -8.34 -11.93 4.12
C PRO A 17 -8.76 -12.76 5.34
N THR A 18 -9.91 -13.44 5.25
CA THR A 18 -10.46 -14.28 6.32
C THR A 18 -9.55 -15.45 6.71
N VAL A 19 -8.63 -15.84 5.83
CA VAL A 19 -7.69 -16.95 6.08
C VAL A 19 -6.26 -16.51 6.31
N PHE A 20 -5.98 -15.19 6.35
CA PHE A 20 -4.62 -14.71 6.58
C PHE A 20 -4.07 -15.14 7.95
N GLU A 21 -4.83 -14.98 9.03
CA GLU A 21 -4.38 -15.37 10.38
C GLU A 21 -4.05 -16.87 10.49
N PRO A 22 -4.93 -17.82 10.10
CA PRO A 22 -4.61 -19.24 10.19
C PRO A 22 -3.45 -19.62 9.28
N VAL A 23 -3.46 -19.20 8.00
CA VAL A 23 -2.40 -19.58 7.04
C VAL A 23 -1.02 -19.07 7.47
N THR A 24 -0.93 -17.84 7.96
CA THR A 24 0.35 -17.29 8.43
C THR A 24 0.87 -18.02 9.67
N SER A 25 -0.02 -18.51 10.54
CA SER A 25 0.34 -19.28 11.73
C SER A 25 0.89 -20.66 11.36
N GLU A 26 0.17 -21.38 10.48
CA GLU A 26 0.59 -22.68 9.96
C GLU A 26 1.91 -22.59 9.18
N LEU A 27 2.08 -21.52 8.37
CA LEU A 27 3.34 -21.27 7.66
C LEU A 27 4.50 -21.07 8.63
N LYS A 28 4.28 -20.33 9.72
CA LYS A 28 5.30 -20.08 10.73
C LYS A 28 5.69 -21.35 11.48
N GLU A 29 4.74 -22.24 11.74
CA GLU A 29 4.97 -23.48 12.48
C GLU A 29 5.64 -24.55 11.63
N HIS A 30 5.21 -24.72 10.37
CA HIS A 30 5.55 -25.91 9.58
C HIS A 30 6.39 -25.64 8.34
N CYS A 31 6.47 -24.39 7.88
CA CYS A 31 7.00 -24.07 6.55
C CYS A 31 8.16 -23.06 6.58
N MET A 32 8.71 -22.77 7.75
CA MET A 32 9.90 -21.91 7.87
C MET A 32 11.18 -22.65 7.49
N ASP A 33 12.17 -21.88 7.04
CA ASP A 33 13.53 -22.37 6.93
C ASP A 33 14.19 -22.52 8.33
N ASN A 34 15.15 -23.44 8.45
CA ASN A 34 15.82 -23.77 9.71
C ASN A 34 17.05 -22.87 10.03
N GLY A 35 17.33 -21.85 9.21
CA GLY A 35 18.33 -20.82 9.50
C GLY A 35 19.39 -20.61 8.41
N ASP A 36 19.37 -21.41 7.34
CA ASP A 36 20.36 -21.38 6.26
C ASP A 36 19.86 -20.59 5.03
N SER A 37 18.60 -20.14 5.04
CA SER A 37 17.95 -19.40 3.95
C SER A 37 16.92 -18.38 4.46
N TRP A 38 16.49 -17.46 3.59
CA TRP A 38 15.42 -16.53 3.94
C TRP A 38 14.04 -17.09 3.64
N THR A 39 13.08 -16.71 4.49
CA THR A 39 11.65 -16.89 4.25
C THR A 39 11.00 -15.51 4.21
N ARG A 40 10.22 -15.23 3.15
CA ARG A 40 9.46 -13.99 2.97
C ARG A 40 8.00 -14.31 2.62
N VAL A 41 7.09 -13.46 3.08
CA VAL A 41 5.65 -13.59 2.87
C VAL A 41 5.12 -12.33 2.19
N ILE A 42 4.43 -12.52 1.08
CA ILE A 42 3.74 -11.46 0.33
C ILE A 42 2.25 -11.51 0.70
N ILE A 43 1.70 -10.37 1.10
CA ILE A 43 0.32 -10.24 1.55
C ILE A 43 -0.37 -9.16 0.72
N GLU A 44 -1.55 -9.48 0.20
CA GLU A 44 -2.39 -8.57 -0.59
C GLU A 44 -3.41 -7.82 0.28
N LYS A 45 -3.88 -6.68 -0.24
CA LYS A 45 -4.99 -5.95 0.37
C LYS A 45 -6.29 -6.76 0.31
N PRO A 46 -7.26 -6.55 1.22
CA PRO A 46 -7.30 -5.54 2.29
C PRO A 46 -6.51 -5.92 3.55
N PHE A 47 -5.88 -4.92 4.17
CA PHE A 47 -5.14 -5.03 5.44
C PHE A 47 -6.00 -4.56 6.62
N GLY A 48 -7.20 -5.13 6.77
CA GLY A 48 -8.27 -4.60 7.62
C GLY A 48 -9.16 -3.59 6.89
N HIS A 49 -10.19 -3.11 7.57
CA HIS A 49 -11.19 -2.17 7.05
C HIS A 49 -11.20 -0.82 7.81
N ASP A 50 -10.46 -0.74 8.91
CA ASP A 50 -10.27 0.43 9.76
C ASP A 50 -8.98 0.26 10.59
N LEU A 51 -8.72 1.23 11.47
CA LEU A 51 -7.54 1.21 12.33
C LEU A 51 -7.49 -0.02 13.26
N GLU A 52 -8.61 -0.39 13.87
CA GLU A 52 -8.66 -1.47 14.86
C GLU A 52 -8.39 -2.82 14.20
N SER A 53 -9.11 -3.14 13.12
CA SER A 53 -8.93 -4.37 12.36
C SER A 53 -7.55 -4.47 11.70
N SER A 54 -7.01 -3.36 11.20
CA SER A 54 -5.66 -3.31 10.64
C SER A 54 -4.57 -3.53 11.71
N ALA A 55 -4.74 -2.92 12.89
CA ALA A 55 -3.85 -3.11 14.02
C ALA A 55 -3.89 -4.56 14.51
N LYS A 56 -5.07 -5.18 14.60
CA LYS A 56 -5.21 -6.60 14.95
C LYS A 56 -4.41 -7.50 13.99
N LEU A 57 -4.62 -7.35 12.68
CA LEU A 57 -3.90 -8.12 11.66
C LEU A 57 -2.39 -7.87 11.73
N SER A 58 -1.97 -6.63 11.88
CA SER A 58 -0.55 -6.26 11.97
C SER A 58 0.12 -6.84 13.22
N ASN A 59 -0.56 -6.81 14.36
CA ASN A 59 -0.09 -7.39 15.61
C ASN A 59 -0.01 -8.92 15.54
N HIS A 60 -0.91 -9.57 14.79
CA HIS A 60 -0.81 -11.01 14.52
C HIS A 60 0.43 -11.34 13.71
N ILE A 61 0.59 -10.71 12.55
CA ILE A 61 1.69 -11.03 11.62
C ILE A 61 3.06 -10.69 12.22
N SER A 62 3.19 -9.56 12.94
CA SER A 62 4.46 -9.13 13.54
C SER A 62 4.95 -10.04 14.69
N LYS A 63 4.07 -10.82 15.31
CA LYS A 63 4.47 -11.87 16.27
C LYS A 63 5.11 -13.07 15.58
N LEU A 64 4.77 -13.30 14.31
CA LEU A 64 5.19 -14.48 13.56
C LEU A 64 6.43 -14.18 12.69
N PHE A 65 6.47 -13.01 12.06
CA PHE A 65 7.50 -12.64 11.10
C PHE A 65 8.16 -11.32 11.50
N LYS A 66 9.46 -11.20 11.21
CA LYS A 66 10.16 -9.92 11.27
C LYS A 66 9.68 -9.03 10.11
N GLU A 67 9.76 -7.72 10.28
CA GLU A 67 9.25 -6.77 9.27
C GLU A 67 9.97 -6.87 7.92
N ASP A 68 11.25 -7.26 7.89
CA ASP A 68 12.03 -7.52 6.66
C ASP A 68 11.61 -8.80 5.91
N GLN A 69 10.79 -9.64 6.54
CA GLN A 69 10.19 -10.83 5.94
C GLN A 69 8.80 -10.55 5.34
N ILE A 70 8.20 -9.40 5.62
CA ILE A 70 6.80 -9.10 5.27
C ILE A 70 6.75 -8.12 4.10
N TYR A 71 6.09 -8.51 3.02
CA TYR A 71 5.91 -7.70 1.82
C TYR A 71 4.42 -7.43 1.61
N ARG A 72 3.93 -6.28 2.09
CA ARG A 72 2.55 -5.84 1.91
C ARG A 72 2.41 -5.18 0.54
N ILE A 73 1.55 -5.72 -0.32
CA ILE A 73 1.40 -5.22 -1.69
C ILE A 73 0.48 -4.01 -1.74
N ASP A 74 1.03 -2.94 -2.30
CA ASP A 74 0.28 -1.93 -3.03
C ASP A 74 0.83 -1.89 -4.45
N HIS A 75 0.08 -2.46 -5.40
CA HIS A 75 0.56 -2.61 -6.77
C HIS A 75 0.80 -1.28 -7.50
N TYR A 76 0.29 -0.14 -7.00
CA TYR A 76 0.61 1.17 -7.58
C TYR A 76 2.08 1.53 -7.41
N LEU A 77 2.73 1.07 -6.34
CA LEU A 77 4.17 1.27 -6.12
C LEU A 77 5.04 0.52 -7.14
N GLY A 78 4.48 -0.46 -7.84
CA GLY A 78 5.13 -1.17 -8.94
C GLY A 78 4.99 -0.48 -10.30
N LYS A 79 4.23 0.61 -10.41
CA LYS A 79 4.05 1.33 -11.68
C LYS A 79 5.25 2.23 -11.96
N GLU A 80 5.79 2.14 -13.18
CA GLU A 80 6.95 2.91 -13.64
C GLU A 80 6.88 4.41 -13.28
N MET A 81 5.76 5.05 -13.64
CA MET A 81 5.60 6.49 -13.40
C MET A 81 5.48 6.87 -11.92
N VAL A 82 5.03 5.94 -11.07
CA VAL A 82 4.99 6.14 -9.62
C VAL A 82 6.40 6.07 -9.04
N GLN A 83 7.22 5.11 -9.50
CA GLN A 83 8.62 5.01 -9.09
C GLN A 83 9.44 6.24 -9.54
N ASN A 84 9.14 6.77 -10.72
CA ASN A 84 9.81 7.93 -11.28
C ASN A 84 9.60 9.24 -10.47
N LEU A 85 8.60 9.31 -9.58
CA LEU A 85 8.37 10.49 -8.72
C LEU A 85 9.60 10.84 -7.87
N MET A 86 10.30 9.85 -7.33
CA MET A 86 11.49 10.09 -6.52
C MET A 86 12.65 10.63 -7.36
N VAL A 87 12.85 10.07 -8.56
CA VAL A 87 13.88 10.51 -9.50
C VAL A 87 13.61 11.94 -9.98
N LEU A 88 12.35 12.23 -10.31
CA LEU A 88 11.91 13.57 -10.71
C LEU A 88 12.21 14.59 -9.60
N ARG A 89 11.79 14.33 -8.36
CA ARG A 89 11.93 15.29 -7.26
C ARG A 89 13.37 15.47 -6.79
N PHE A 90 14.12 14.39 -6.62
CA PHE A 90 15.41 14.44 -5.93
C PHE A 90 16.63 14.31 -6.85
N GLY A 91 16.42 13.90 -8.11
CA GLY A 91 17.45 13.86 -9.14
C GLY A 91 17.64 15.18 -9.90
N ASN A 92 16.70 16.13 -9.77
CA ASN A 92 16.69 17.36 -10.56
C ASN A 92 16.87 18.60 -9.70
N ARG A 93 18.00 19.30 -9.87
CA ARG A 93 18.35 20.49 -9.07
C ARG A 93 17.33 21.64 -9.21
N PHE A 94 16.71 21.81 -10.38
CA PHE A 94 15.77 22.91 -10.60
C PHE A 94 14.41 22.68 -9.92
N LEU A 95 14.02 21.43 -9.66
CA LEU A 95 12.75 21.13 -8.98
C LEU A 95 12.85 21.29 -7.46
N GLY A 96 14.02 21.04 -6.87
CA GLY A 96 14.23 21.12 -5.42
C GLY A 96 13.74 22.45 -4.80
N PRO A 97 14.21 23.63 -5.27
CA PRO A 97 13.79 24.92 -4.72
C PRO A 97 12.31 25.27 -4.92
N SER A 98 11.65 24.67 -5.90
CA SER A 98 10.25 24.95 -6.24
C SER A 98 9.26 23.94 -5.63
N TRP A 99 9.73 22.84 -5.03
CA TRP A 99 8.86 21.79 -4.50
C TRP A 99 8.40 22.08 -3.06
N ASN A 100 7.74 23.22 -2.85
CA ASN A 100 7.29 23.67 -1.53
C ASN A 100 6.10 24.64 -1.64
N ARG A 101 5.53 24.99 -0.48
CA ARG A 101 4.37 25.87 -0.33
C ARG A 101 4.55 27.29 -0.88
N ASP A 102 5.79 27.76 -1.06
CA ASP A 102 6.04 29.11 -1.58
C ASP A 102 5.88 29.17 -3.11
N ASN A 103 5.86 28.01 -3.77
CA ASN A 103 5.79 27.87 -5.23
C ASN A 103 4.61 27.01 -5.70
N ILE A 104 4.12 26.08 -4.87
CA ILE A 104 3.02 25.17 -5.20
C ILE A 104 1.74 25.65 -4.52
N ALA A 105 0.76 26.05 -5.33
CA ALA A 105 -0.57 26.45 -4.84
C ALA A 105 -1.40 25.24 -4.38
N SER A 106 -1.37 24.13 -5.12
CA SER A 106 -2.13 22.91 -4.82
C SER A 106 -1.57 21.69 -5.53
N VAL A 107 -1.82 20.50 -4.97
CA VAL A 107 -1.52 19.20 -5.58
C VAL A 107 -2.84 18.46 -5.79
N THR A 108 -3.04 17.89 -6.98
CA THR A 108 -4.21 17.07 -7.30
C THR A 108 -3.78 15.68 -7.71
N ILE A 109 -4.30 14.65 -7.04
CA ILE A 109 -4.07 13.25 -7.38
C ILE A 109 -5.41 12.68 -7.86
N SER A 110 -5.46 12.19 -9.09
CA SER A 110 -6.70 11.71 -9.71
C SER A 110 -6.59 10.24 -10.08
N PHE A 111 -7.64 9.49 -9.77
CA PHE A 111 -7.89 8.14 -10.27
C PHE A 111 -9.29 8.13 -10.89
N LYS A 112 -9.38 7.61 -12.10
CA LYS A 112 -10.62 7.53 -12.86
C LYS A 112 -10.67 6.19 -13.58
N GLU A 113 -11.82 5.55 -13.53
CA GLU A 113 -12.12 4.35 -14.30
C GLU A 113 -13.35 4.63 -15.16
N ASN A 114 -13.35 4.12 -16.39
CA ASN A 114 -14.46 4.26 -17.33
C ASN A 114 -15.43 3.07 -17.27
N PHE A 115 -15.40 2.29 -16.18
CA PHE A 115 -16.26 1.16 -15.95
C PHE A 115 -16.80 1.14 -14.51
N GLY A 116 -18.00 0.57 -14.32
CA GLY A 116 -18.59 0.37 -13.00
C GLY A 116 -18.04 -0.87 -12.28
N THR A 117 -18.78 -1.41 -11.31
CA THR A 117 -18.27 -2.47 -10.42
C THR A 117 -18.04 -3.85 -11.09
N LYS A 118 -18.45 -4.06 -12.36
CA LYS A 118 -18.17 -5.26 -13.19
C LYS A 118 -18.20 -6.59 -12.43
N GLY A 119 -19.32 -6.89 -11.75
CA GLY A 119 -19.51 -8.15 -11.02
C GLY A 119 -18.87 -8.21 -9.63
N ARG A 120 -18.13 -7.17 -9.20
CA ARG A 120 -17.56 -7.02 -7.85
C ARG A 120 -18.45 -6.20 -6.90
N ALA A 121 -19.72 -6.00 -7.27
CA ALA A 121 -20.65 -5.15 -6.53
C ALA A 121 -20.72 -5.49 -5.04
N GLY A 122 -20.83 -6.78 -4.67
CA GLY A 122 -20.91 -7.20 -3.27
C GLY A 122 -19.67 -6.85 -2.44
N TYR A 123 -18.46 -6.98 -3.01
CA TYR A 123 -17.24 -6.52 -2.34
C TYR A 123 -17.21 -4.99 -2.24
N PHE A 124 -17.51 -4.31 -3.35
CA PHE A 124 -17.41 -2.86 -3.44
C PHE A 124 -18.41 -2.13 -2.54
N ASP A 125 -19.59 -2.71 -2.30
CA ASP A 125 -20.62 -2.18 -1.39
C ASP A 125 -20.09 -2.05 0.05
N THR A 126 -19.35 -3.05 0.52
CA THR A 126 -18.74 -3.03 1.86
C THR A 126 -17.47 -2.18 1.94
N ALA A 127 -16.65 -2.19 0.88
CA ALA A 127 -15.38 -1.49 0.85
C ALA A 127 -15.55 0.02 0.63
N GLY A 128 -16.31 0.39 -0.40
CA GLY A 128 -16.42 1.74 -0.94
C GLY A 128 -15.12 2.23 -1.60
N ILE A 129 -15.22 3.33 -2.37
CA ILE A 129 -14.08 3.89 -3.11
C ILE A 129 -12.92 4.33 -2.20
N ILE A 130 -13.23 4.75 -0.97
CA ILE A 130 -12.22 5.22 -0.02
C ILE A 130 -11.29 4.07 0.39
N ARG A 131 -11.82 2.91 0.76
CA ARG A 131 -10.99 1.75 1.15
C ARG A 131 -10.39 1.06 -0.07
N ASP A 132 -11.13 1.00 -1.18
CA ASP A 132 -10.68 0.28 -2.37
C ASP A 132 -9.45 0.96 -3.00
N VAL A 133 -9.43 2.30 -3.10
CA VAL A 133 -8.41 3.05 -3.86
C VAL A 133 -7.77 4.21 -3.09
N MET A 134 -8.54 5.00 -2.34
CA MET A 134 -8.02 6.24 -1.74
C MET A 134 -7.03 5.97 -0.60
N GLN A 135 -7.41 5.09 0.33
CA GLN A 135 -6.64 4.76 1.53
C GLN A 135 -5.29 4.09 1.22
N ASN A 136 -5.21 3.37 0.10
CA ASN A 136 -4.00 2.69 -0.35
C ASN A 136 -3.29 3.49 -1.46
N HIS A 137 -3.71 3.34 -2.72
CA HIS A 137 -3.02 3.82 -3.91
C HIS A 137 -2.79 5.33 -3.90
N LEU A 138 -3.84 6.11 -3.62
CA LEU A 138 -3.71 7.57 -3.63
C LEU A 138 -2.89 8.08 -2.46
N MET A 139 -3.07 7.48 -1.28
CA MET A 139 -2.26 7.79 -0.10
C MET A 139 -0.78 7.48 -0.33
N GLN A 140 -0.46 6.34 -0.96
CA GLN A 140 0.92 6.00 -1.32
C GLN A 140 1.52 7.02 -2.30
N MET A 141 0.79 7.42 -3.34
CA MET A 141 1.25 8.47 -4.26
C MET A 141 1.44 9.81 -3.54
N LEU A 142 0.54 10.18 -2.63
CA LEU A 142 0.66 11.38 -1.81
C LEU A 142 1.96 11.37 -1.00
N THR A 143 2.30 10.26 -0.35
CA THR A 143 3.54 10.18 0.44
C THR A 143 4.78 10.39 -0.43
N LEU A 144 4.83 9.85 -1.66
CA LEU A 144 5.96 10.04 -2.57
C LEU A 144 6.06 11.48 -3.09
N VAL A 145 4.93 12.15 -3.27
CA VAL A 145 4.86 13.55 -3.68
C VAL A 145 5.26 14.51 -2.54
N ALA A 146 4.93 14.18 -1.29
CA ALA A 146 5.06 15.08 -0.15
C ALA A 146 6.28 14.81 0.76
N MET A 147 6.90 13.62 0.70
CA MET A 147 8.03 13.26 1.58
C MET A 147 9.22 14.21 1.42
N GLU A 148 9.99 14.41 2.47
CA GLU A 148 11.27 15.09 2.36
C GLU A 148 12.27 14.23 1.58
N LYS A 149 13.42 14.81 1.25
CA LYS A 149 14.52 14.04 0.67
C LYS A 149 15.01 13.02 1.71
N PRO A 150 14.98 11.71 1.41
CA PRO A 150 15.43 10.69 2.35
C PRO A 150 16.95 10.77 2.56
N ALA A 151 17.43 10.27 3.70
CA ALA A 151 18.85 10.24 4.04
C ALA A 151 19.68 9.46 3.01
N SER A 152 19.11 8.39 2.45
CA SER A 152 19.68 7.62 1.36
C SER A 152 18.60 6.96 0.50
N LEU A 153 18.99 6.12 -0.46
CA LEU A 153 18.07 5.30 -1.25
C LEU A 153 17.75 3.94 -0.61
N ASN A 154 18.18 3.71 0.63
CA ASN A 154 17.82 2.52 1.39
C ASN A 154 16.31 2.50 1.65
N ALA A 155 15.71 1.30 1.63
CA ALA A 155 14.27 1.12 1.75
C ALA A 155 13.70 1.73 3.05
N GLU A 156 14.39 1.58 4.18
CA GLU A 156 13.94 2.14 5.47
C GLU A 156 13.98 3.67 5.49
N ASP A 157 15.06 4.30 5.00
CA ASP A 157 15.14 5.77 4.95
C ASP A 157 14.01 6.38 4.10
N ILE A 158 13.63 5.71 3.01
CA ILE A 158 12.48 6.11 2.18
C ILE A 158 11.17 5.92 2.94
N ARG A 159 10.99 4.78 3.62
CA ARG A 159 9.79 4.48 4.41
C ARG A 159 9.61 5.48 5.55
N ASP A 160 10.68 5.86 6.23
CA ASP A 160 10.65 6.82 7.34
C ASP A 160 10.11 8.17 6.90
N GLU A 161 10.57 8.70 5.76
CA GLU A 161 10.06 9.98 5.25
C GLU A 161 8.61 9.87 4.77
N LYS A 162 8.18 8.72 4.21
CA LYS A 162 6.77 8.47 3.89
C LYS A 162 5.89 8.46 5.15
N VAL A 163 6.33 7.79 6.21
CA VAL A 163 5.60 7.71 7.48
C VAL A 163 5.55 9.08 8.17
N LYS A 164 6.63 9.86 8.09
CA LYS A 164 6.68 11.23 8.62
C LYS A 164 5.62 12.13 7.99
N VAL A 165 5.40 12.02 6.66
CA VAL A 165 4.29 12.70 5.98
C VAL A 165 2.95 12.27 6.58
N LEU A 166 2.69 10.96 6.67
CA LEU A 166 1.42 10.46 7.18
C LEU A 166 1.11 10.94 8.59
N LYS A 167 2.13 11.03 9.46
CA LYS A 167 1.99 11.56 10.83
C LYS A 167 1.66 13.07 10.87
N ALA A 168 1.98 13.81 9.82
CA ALA A 168 1.68 15.24 9.71
C ALA A 168 0.31 15.53 9.07
N ILE A 169 -0.35 14.51 8.50
CA ILE A 169 -1.69 14.66 7.92
C ILE A 169 -2.73 14.70 9.04
N LYS A 170 -3.54 15.76 9.06
CA LYS A 170 -4.69 15.86 9.96
C LYS A 170 -5.79 14.91 9.52
N PRO A 171 -6.58 14.33 10.46
CA PRO A 171 -7.77 13.56 10.10
C PRO A 171 -8.70 14.37 9.19
N VAL A 172 -9.29 13.70 8.21
CA VAL A 172 -10.22 14.34 7.27
C VAL A 172 -11.53 14.72 7.96
N HIS A 173 -12.03 15.92 7.69
CA HIS A 173 -13.34 16.39 8.13
C HIS A 173 -14.37 16.21 7.01
N LEU A 174 -15.63 15.96 7.36
CA LEU A 174 -16.69 15.74 6.37
C LEU A 174 -16.94 16.98 5.49
N ASP A 175 -16.66 18.18 6.00
CA ASP A 175 -16.79 19.44 5.26
C ASP A 175 -15.79 19.54 4.08
N ASP A 176 -14.70 18.78 4.14
CA ASP A 176 -13.68 18.69 3.08
C ASP A 176 -13.93 17.53 2.11
N VAL A 177 -15.09 16.84 2.22
CA VAL A 177 -15.37 15.60 1.49
C VAL A 177 -16.67 15.71 0.69
N VAL A 178 -16.57 15.35 -0.59
CA VAL A 178 -17.74 15.12 -1.45
C VAL A 178 -17.79 13.65 -1.83
N LEU A 179 -18.90 12.99 -1.54
CA LEU A 179 -19.16 11.60 -1.95
C LEU A 179 -20.21 11.58 -3.06
N GLY A 180 -20.00 10.71 -4.03
CA GLY A 180 -20.93 10.50 -5.14
C GLY A 180 -21.14 9.02 -5.41
N GLN A 181 -22.29 8.70 -5.99
CA GLN A 181 -22.65 7.37 -6.47
C GLN A 181 -23.14 7.52 -7.91
N TYR A 182 -22.54 6.78 -8.84
CA TYR A 182 -22.97 6.83 -10.24
C TYR A 182 -24.34 6.15 -10.39
N VAL A 183 -25.10 6.59 -11.39
CA VAL A 183 -26.41 6.03 -11.74
C VAL A 183 -26.40 5.58 -13.20
N ALA A 184 -27.50 4.96 -13.64
CA ALA A 184 -27.69 4.63 -15.05
C ALA A 184 -27.55 5.90 -15.92
N ASN A 185 -26.84 5.79 -17.03
CA ASN A 185 -26.81 6.84 -18.03
C ASN A 185 -28.10 6.73 -18.87
N PRO A 186 -29.01 7.72 -18.85
CA PRO A 186 -30.27 7.64 -19.60
C PRO A 186 -30.07 7.60 -21.12
N ASP A 187 -28.88 7.96 -21.61
CA ASP A 187 -28.54 7.99 -23.04
C ASP A 187 -27.85 6.69 -23.53
N LEU A 188 -27.63 5.71 -22.65
CA LEU A 188 -27.10 4.39 -23.00
C LEU A 188 -28.23 3.37 -22.81
N ASP A 189 -28.77 2.86 -23.94
CA ASP A 189 -29.78 1.78 -23.97
C ASP A 189 -29.32 0.52 -23.20
#